data_AF-A0A4V6NYW1-F1
#
_entry.id   AF-A0A4V6NYW1-F1
#
_cell.length_a   1.000
_cell.length_b   1.000
_cell.length_c   1.000
_cell.angle_alpha   90.00
_cell.angle_beta   90.00
_cell.angle_gamma   90.00
#
_symmetry.space_group_name_H-M   'P 1'
#
loop_
_entity.id
_entity.type
_entity.pdbx_description
1 polymer ?
#
loop_
_entity_poly.entity_id
_entity_poly.type
_entity_poly.pdbx_seq_one_letter_code
_entity_poly.pdbx_strand_id
1 'polypeptide(L)'
;MAKDERNIYSIQNDSSLGEVKIADEVVAIIAALAATEVEGVASMAGNITNELIGKLGMKNLSKGVKVDVLEGVVTVSLALNLKYNYSIMEISSKVQEKVKSAVENMTGLEVADVNIKVAGVEMENQE
;
A
#
# COMPACT_ATOMS: atom_id res chain seq x y z
N MET A 1 22.81 -12.53 -6.83
CA MET A 1 22.40 -11.32 -6.09
C MET A 1 21.52 -10.51 -7.03
N ALA A 2 20.20 -10.54 -6.84
CA ALA A 2 19.30 -9.71 -7.64
C ALA A 2 19.52 -8.26 -7.21
N LYS A 3 19.81 -7.41 -8.19
CA LYS A 3 19.98 -5.97 -8.03
C LYS A 3 18.60 -5.42 -7.64
N ASP A 4 18.45 -4.92 -6.42
CA ASP A 4 17.27 -4.15 -5.99
C ASP A 4 17.27 -2.86 -6.84
N GLU A 5 16.71 -2.92 -8.05
CA GLU A 5 16.43 -1.75 -8.88
C GLU A 5 15.22 -1.04 -8.26
N ARG A 6 15.50 -0.24 -7.23
CA ARG A 6 14.54 0.69 -6.65
C ARG A 6 14.22 1.75 -7.70
N ASN A 7 12.98 1.75 -8.17
CA ASN A 7 12.57 2.73 -9.17
C ASN A 7 12.22 4.03 -8.47
N ILE A 8 12.87 5.12 -8.90
CA ILE A 8 12.68 6.47 -8.37
C ILE A 8 12.02 7.30 -9.47
N TYR A 9 10.90 7.93 -9.14
CA TYR A 9 10.09 8.71 -10.07
C TYR A 9 10.15 10.19 -9.72
N SER A 10 10.30 11.03 -10.73
CA SER A 10 10.25 12.48 -10.58
C SER A 10 8.81 12.94 -10.70
N ILE A 11 8.28 13.58 -9.66
CA ILE A 11 6.88 14.05 -9.62
C ILE A 11 6.76 15.56 -9.83
N GLN A 12 7.83 16.30 -9.57
CA GLN A 12 7.92 17.74 -9.84
C GLN A 12 9.34 18.08 -10.24
N ASN A 13 9.47 18.90 -11.28
CA ASN A 13 10.74 19.44 -11.73
C ASN A 13 10.54 20.91 -12.06
N ASP A 14 10.91 21.78 -11.11
CA ASP A 14 10.82 23.23 -11.23
C ASP A 14 12.24 23.80 -11.32
N SER A 15 12.54 24.53 -12.40
CA SER A 15 13.87 25.10 -12.65
C SER A 15 14.35 26.09 -11.57
N SER A 16 13.45 26.61 -10.73
CA SER A 16 13.74 27.53 -9.62
C SER A 16 13.72 26.86 -8.24
N LEU A 17 12.96 25.78 -8.07
CA LEU A 17 12.79 25.09 -6.77
C LEU A 17 13.49 23.72 -6.69
N GLY A 18 13.89 23.14 -7.82
CA GLY A 18 14.56 21.84 -7.93
C GLY A 18 13.62 20.70 -8.30
N GLU A 19 14.04 19.47 -7.99
CA GLU A 19 13.36 18.24 -8.37
C GLU A 19 12.92 17.44 -7.14
N VAL A 20 11.67 16.95 -7.14
CA VAL A 20 11.14 16.04 -6.11
C VAL A 20 11.05 14.64 -6.69
N LYS A 21 11.69 13.70 -6.01
CA LYS A 21 11.78 12.29 -6.39
C LYS A 21 11.19 11.40 -5.31
N ILE A 22 10.34 10.45 -5.71
CA ILE A 22 9.71 9.47 -4.84
C ILE A 22 10.08 8.07 -5.30
N ALA A 23 10.56 7.24 -4.38
CA ALA A 23 10.79 5.83 -4.64
C ALA A 23 9.48 5.04 -4.58
N ASP A 24 9.38 3.99 -5.40
CA ASP A 24 8.30 2.98 -5.32
C ASP A 24 8.03 2.51 -3.89
N GLU A 25 9.07 2.34 -3.08
CA GLU A 25 9.00 1.91 -1.69
C GLU A 25 8.15 2.84 -0.82
N VAL A 26 8.24 4.14 -1.07
CA VAL A 26 7.49 5.15 -0.31
C VAL A 26 6.01 5.06 -0.65
N VAL A 27 5.68 4.87 -1.94
CA VAL A 27 4.29 4.67 -2.38
C VAL A 27 3.71 3.38 -1.79
N ALA A 28 4.50 2.31 -1.75
CA ALA A 28 4.12 1.04 -1.13
C ALA A 28 3.85 1.19 0.38
N ILE A 29 4.66 1.97 1.10
CA ILE A 29 4.46 2.27 2.51
C ILE A 29 3.16 3.04 2.73
N ILE A 30 2.90 4.09 1.93
CA ILE A 30 1.65 4.87 2.03
C ILE A 30 0.43 3.96 1.82
N ALA A 31 0.45 3.14 0.76
CA ALA A 31 -0.63 2.21 0.47
C ALA A 31 -0.84 1.17 1.59
N ALA A 32 0.24 0.61 2.12
CA ALA A 32 0.20 -0.35 3.22
C ALA A 32 -0.41 0.25 4.49
N LEU A 33 0.06 1.43 4.90
CA LEU A 33 -0.47 2.16 6.06
C LEU A 33 -1.96 2.44 5.87
N ALA A 34 -2.32 3.07 4.74
CA ALA A 34 -3.70 3.42 4.43
C ALA A 34 -4.64 2.21 4.45
N ALA A 35 -4.21 1.05 3.92
CA ALA A 35 -4.99 -0.18 3.96
C ALA A 35 -5.17 -0.71 5.38
N THR A 36 -4.12 -0.73 6.20
CA THR A 36 -4.19 -1.24 7.59
C THR A 36 -4.97 -0.35 8.55
N GLU A 37 -5.20 0.91 8.19
CA GLU A 37 -6.05 1.82 8.97
C GLU A 37 -7.55 1.65 8.69
N VAL A 38 -7.94 0.82 7.72
CA VAL A 38 -9.37 0.53 7.48
C VAL A 38 -9.85 -0.47 8.51
N GLU A 39 -10.89 -0.08 9.25
CA GLU A 39 -11.58 -0.98 10.18
C GLU A 39 -12.08 -2.24 9.44
N GLY A 40 -11.78 -3.42 9.99
CA GLY A 40 -12.07 -4.70 9.35
C GLY A 40 -10.86 -5.31 8.61
N VAL A 41 -9.77 -4.55 8.40
CA VAL A 41 -8.47 -5.13 8.04
C VAL A 41 -7.75 -5.56 9.31
N ALA A 42 -7.27 -6.81 9.35
CA ALA A 42 -6.52 -7.34 10.48
C ALA A 42 -5.01 -7.10 10.30
N SER A 43 -4.49 -7.52 9.14
CA SER A 43 -3.08 -7.36 8.76
C SER A 43 -2.93 -7.50 7.25
N MET A 44 -1.75 -7.22 6.71
CA MET A 44 -1.39 -7.63 5.35
C MET A 44 -0.78 -9.04 5.37
N ALA A 45 -0.70 -9.68 4.21
CA ALA A 45 -0.10 -11.00 4.07
C ALA A 45 1.32 -11.04 4.65
N GLY A 46 1.61 -12.08 5.43
CA GLY A 46 2.82 -12.16 6.25
C GLY A 46 2.67 -11.56 7.66
N ASN A 47 1.43 -11.29 8.10
CA ASN A 47 1.09 -10.72 9.42
C ASN A 47 1.72 -9.33 9.63
N ILE A 48 1.73 -8.52 8.57
CA ILE A 48 2.27 -7.17 8.61
C ILE A 48 1.17 -6.24 9.14
N THR A 49 1.34 -5.74 10.36
CA THR A 49 0.43 -4.79 11.01
C THR A 49 0.94 -3.36 10.88
N ASN A 50 0.08 -2.38 11.13
CA ASN A 50 0.44 -0.96 11.10
C ASN A 50 1.70 -0.64 11.95
N GLU A 51 1.79 -1.18 13.15
CA GLU A 51 2.94 -0.99 14.06
C GLU A 51 4.27 -1.51 13.49
N LEU A 52 4.21 -2.54 12.65
CA LEU A 52 5.38 -3.16 12.05
C LEU A 52 5.83 -2.41 10.78
N ILE A 53 4.90 -1.77 10.05
CA ILE A 53 5.23 -1.08 8.78
C ILE A 53 6.32 -0.01 8.98
N GLY A 54 6.25 0.78 10.06
CA GLY A 54 7.27 1.79 10.37
C GLY A 54 8.63 1.24 10.81
N LYS A 55 8.71 -0.06 11.14
CA LYS A 55 9.93 -0.76 11.60
C LYS A 55 10.48 -1.74 10.56
N LEU A 56 9.72 -2.02 9.50
CA LEU A 56 10.06 -3.00 8.46
C LEU A 56 10.68 -2.31 7.25
N GLY A 57 11.80 -2.86 6.74
CA GLY A 57 12.32 -2.49 5.43
C GLY A 57 11.51 -3.11 4.29
N MET A 58 11.60 -2.54 3.07
CA MET A 58 10.79 -2.91 1.91
C MET A 58 10.78 -4.43 1.58
N LYS A 59 11.88 -5.14 1.84
CA LYS A 59 11.95 -6.61 1.63
C LYS A 59 10.85 -7.38 2.35
N ASN A 60 10.44 -6.94 3.54
CA ASN A 60 9.36 -7.62 4.27
C ASN A 60 7.98 -7.14 3.84
N LEU A 61 7.83 -5.87 3.43
CA LEU A 61 6.59 -5.29 2.90
C LEU A 61 6.16 -5.91 1.55
N SER A 62 7.13 -6.33 0.73
CA SER A 62 6.90 -6.92 -0.61
C SER A 62 5.95 -8.13 -0.63
N LYS A 63 5.73 -8.80 0.51
CA LYS A 63 4.80 -9.93 0.63
C LYS A 63 3.33 -9.49 0.67
N GLY A 64 3.07 -8.28 1.14
CA GLY A 64 1.72 -7.74 1.33
C GLY A 64 1.35 -6.67 0.30
N VAL A 65 2.32 -5.95 -0.25
CA VAL A 65 2.09 -4.85 -1.20
C VAL A 65 3.05 -4.92 -2.38
N LYS A 66 2.51 -4.69 -3.58
CA LYS A 66 3.27 -4.44 -4.79
C LYS A 66 2.76 -3.15 -5.43
N VAL A 67 3.67 -2.29 -5.84
CA VAL A 67 3.37 -1.04 -6.53
C VAL A 67 4.14 -1.03 -7.83
N ASP A 68 3.44 -0.69 -8.91
CA ASP A 68 4.02 -0.43 -10.21
C ASP A 68 3.66 1.01 -10.58
N VAL A 69 4.65 1.82 -10.95
CA VAL A 69 4.43 3.20 -11.40
C VAL A 69 4.95 3.32 -12.82
N LEU A 70 4.10 3.81 -13.71
CA LEU A 70 4.42 4.05 -15.11
C LEU A 70 3.92 5.44 -15.49
N GLU A 71 4.83 6.32 -15.89
CA GLU A 71 4.51 7.66 -16.41
C GLU A 71 3.60 8.50 -15.48
N GLY A 72 3.80 8.37 -14.16
CA GLY A 72 3.00 9.10 -13.16
C GLY A 72 1.70 8.41 -12.76
N VAL A 73 1.37 7.28 -13.40
CA VAL A 73 0.20 6.45 -13.08
C VAL A 73 0.63 5.25 -12.24
N VAL A 74 -0.12 4.98 -11.18
CA VAL A 74 0.17 3.98 -10.16
C VAL A 74 -0.85 2.85 -10.22
N THR A 75 -0.36 1.63 -10.20
CA THR A 75 -1.15 0.43 -9.90
C THR A 75 -0.71 -0.15 -8.56
N VAL A 76 -1.66 -0.35 -7.66
CA VAL A 76 -1.41 -0.94 -6.34
C VAL A 76 -2.02 -2.33 -6.26
N SER A 77 -1.26 -3.30 -5.78
CA SER A 77 -1.75 -4.65 -5.46
C SER A 77 -1.51 -4.95 -3.99
N LEU A 78 -2.57 -5.31 -3.27
CA LEU A 78 -2.57 -5.57 -1.84
C LEU A 78 -3.00 -7.01 -1.57
N ALA A 79 -2.33 -7.67 -0.64
CA ALA A 79 -2.74 -8.94 -0.07
C ALA A 79 -3.08 -8.74 1.41
N LEU A 80 -4.34 -8.94 1.78
CA LEU A 80 -4.88 -8.57 3.09
C LEU A 80 -5.47 -9.77 3.83
N ASN A 81 -5.26 -9.80 5.14
CA ASN A 81 -6.03 -10.61 6.07
C ASN A 81 -7.14 -9.73 6.64
N LEU A 82 -8.39 -10.17 6.52
CA LEU A 82 -9.55 -9.41 7.02
C LEU A 82 -10.05 -10.00 8.34
N LYS A 83 -10.67 -9.18 9.18
CA LYS A 83 -11.30 -9.65 10.42
C LYS A 83 -12.56 -10.45 10.11
N TYR A 84 -12.82 -11.48 10.89
CA TYR A 84 -14.08 -12.21 10.87
C TYR A 84 -15.26 -11.27 11.17
N ASN A 85 -16.47 -11.62 10.70
CA ASN A 85 -17.70 -10.81 10.79
C ASN A 85 -17.73 -9.48 10.02
N TYR A 86 -16.71 -9.18 9.21
CA TYR A 86 -16.76 -8.03 8.28
C TYR A 86 -17.12 -8.46 6.86
N SER A 87 -17.87 -7.61 6.16
CA SER A 87 -18.17 -7.82 4.73
C SER A 87 -16.91 -7.60 3.89
N ILE A 88 -16.42 -8.67 3.25
CA ILE A 88 -15.23 -8.61 2.40
C ILE A 88 -15.37 -7.55 1.31
N MET A 89 -16.55 -7.46 0.68
CA MET A 89 -16.81 -6.48 -0.39
C MET A 89 -16.76 -5.04 0.14
N GLU A 90 -17.42 -4.80 1.28
CA GLU A 90 -17.47 -3.45 1.85
C GLU A 90 -16.08 -2.98 2.30
N ILE A 91 -15.34 -3.84 3.01
CA ILE A 91 -13.99 -3.51 3.47
C ILE A 91 -13.03 -3.34 2.30
N SER A 92 -13.12 -4.19 1.27
CA SER A 92 -12.30 -4.03 0.07
C SER A 92 -12.56 -2.68 -0.61
N SER A 93 -13.82 -2.29 -0.77
CA SER A 93 -14.18 -0.97 -1.35
C SER A 93 -13.62 0.18 -0.53
N LYS A 94 -13.72 0.12 0.81
CA LYS A 94 -13.18 1.13 1.72
C LYS A 94 -11.64 1.21 1.63
N VAL A 95 -10.97 0.07 1.52
CA VAL A 95 -9.51 0.03 1.31
C VAL A 95 -9.14 0.65 -0.03
N GLN A 96 -9.84 0.32 -1.12
CA GLN A 96 -9.56 0.89 -2.44
C GLN A 96 -9.65 2.42 -2.43
N GLU A 97 -10.73 2.97 -1.86
CA GLU A 97 -10.95 4.41 -1.76
C GLU A 97 -9.88 5.09 -0.90
N LYS A 98 -9.58 4.51 0.28
CA LYS A 98 -8.61 5.09 1.21
C LYS A 98 -7.19 5.05 0.65
N VAL A 99 -6.79 3.95 0.03
CA VAL A 99 -5.45 3.79 -0.59
C VAL A 99 -5.29 4.74 -1.77
N LYS A 100 -6.29 4.80 -2.66
CA LYS A 100 -6.29 5.74 -3.79
C LYS A 100 -6.12 7.17 -3.29
N SER A 101 -6.99 7.60 -2.37
CA SER A 101 -6.96 8.95 -1.81
C SER A 101 -5.62 9.27 -1.13
N ALA A 102 -5.06 8.34 -0.36
CA ALA A 102 -3.80 8.57 0.35
C ALA A 102 -2.62 8.75 -0.63
N VAL A 103 -2.52 7.87 -1.63
CA VAL A 103 -1.43 7.93 -2.62
C VAL A 103 -1.54 9.20 -3.46
N GLU A 104 -2.72 9.51 -4.01
CA GLU A 104 -2.92 10.70 -4.86
C GLU A 104 -2.65 11.99 -4.08
N ASN A 105 -3.20 12.12 -2.85
CA ASN A 105 -3.04 13.34 -2.06
C ASN A 105 -1.60 13.57 -1.55
N MET A 106 -0.86 12.50 -1.22
CA MET A 106 0.48 12.62 -0.66
C MET A 106 1.59 12.72 -1.72
N THR A 107 1.36 12.15 -2.91
CA THR A 107 2.41 12.03 -3.94
C THR A 107 2.11 12.80 -5.22
N GLY A 108 0.85 13.20 -5.44
CA GLY A 108 0.42 13.82 -6.71
C GLY A 108 0.41 12.87 -7.91
N LEU A 109 0.68 11.58 -7.70
CA LEU A 109 0.55 10.54 -8.72
C LEU A 109 -0.92 10.18 -8.93
N GLU A 110 -1.29 9.73 -10.13
CA GLU A 110 -2.65 9.24 -10.42
C GLU A 110 -2.76 7.75 -10.12
N VAL A 111 -3.80 7.29 -9.42
CA VAL A 111 -4.01 5.87 -9.15
C VAL A 111 -5.05 5.31 -10.12
N ALA A 112 -4.61 4.41 -11.00
CA ALA A 112 -5.48 3.72 -11.94
C ALA A 112 -6.29 2.62 -11.22
N ASP A 113 -5.59 1.69 -10.59
CA ASP A 113 -6.19 0.49 -9.99
C ASP A 113 -5.65 0.21 -8.59
N VAL A 114 -6.54 -0.21 -7.69
CA VAL A 114 -6.20 -0.81 -6.40
C VAL A 114 -6.76 -2.22 -6.36
N ASN A 115 -5.89 -3.21 -6.55
CA ASN A 115 -6.22 -4.62 -6.59
C ASN A 115 -6.10 -5.23 -5.20
N ILE A 116 -7.15 -5.92 -4.73
CA ILE A 116 -7.17 -6.54 -3.40
C ILE A 116 -7.28 -8.06 -3.55
N LYS A 117 -6.31 -8.77 -2.96
CA LYS A 117 -6.34 -10.20 -2.73
C LYS A 117 -6.59 -10.46 -1.25
N VAL A 118 -7.68 -11.15 -0.92
CA VAL A 118 -7.90 -11.62 0.45
C VAL A 118 -7.07 -12.88 0.67
N ALA A 119 -6.04 -12.77 1.51
CA ALA A 119 -5.10 -13.84 1.84
C ALA A 119 -5.61 -14.73 2.99
N GLY A 120 -6.47 -14.19 3.87
CA GLY A 120 -7.00 -14.91 5.00
C GLY A 120 -8.09 -14.15 5.75
N VAL A 121 -8.72 -14.84 6.69
CA VAL A 121 -9.65 -14.26 7.66
C VAL A 121 -9.13 -14.54 9.05
N GLU A 122 -8.91 -13.48 9.83
CA GLU A 122 -8.50 -13.57 11.22
C GLU A 122 -9.75 -13.68 12.10
N MET A 123 -9.85 -14.80 12.81
CA MET A 123 -10.85 -14.97 13.85
C MET A 123 -10.27 -14.41 15.15
N GLU A 124 -11.01 -13.54 15.84
CA GLU A 124 -10.68 -13.26 17.23
C GLU A 124 -10.77 -14.59 17.99
N ASN A 125 -9.65 -15.04 18.55
CA ASN A 125 -9.69 -16.13 19.51
C ASN A 125 -10.53 -15.63 20.69
N GLN A 126 -11.69 -16.25 20.89
CA GLN A 126 -12.42 -16.12 22.15
C GLN A 126 -11.58 -16.86 23.22
N GLU A 127 -10.77 -16.12 23.97
CA GLU A 127 -10.34 -16.55 25.31
C GLU A 127 -11.43 -16.27 26.33
#